data_AF-A0A1A2Q7Z6-F1
#
_entry.id   AF-A0A1A2Q7Z6-F1
#
_cell.length_a   1.000
_cell.length_b   1.000
_cell.length_c   1.000
_cell.angle_alpha   90.00
_cell.angle_beta   90.00
_cell.angle_gamma   90.00
#
_symmetry.space_group_name_H-M   'P 1'
#
loop_
_entity.id
_entity.type
_entity.pdbx_description
1 polymer ?
#
loop_
_entity_poly.entity_id
_entity_poly.type
_entity_poly.pdbx_seq_one_letter_code
_entity_poly.pdbx_strand_id
1 'polypeptide(L)'
;MRQRLEASIRALAQHRGAQSSICPSDAARAVGGENWRELMPDARDLACQLARSGCVEITQRGAVVDPDADWPGPIRIRTTAG
;
A
#
# COMPACT_ATOMS: atom_id res chain seq x y z
N MET A 1 -8.69 -11.99 -6.71
CA MET A 1 -8.82 -10.58 -6.28
C MET A 1 -7.51 -10.03 -5.74
N ARG A 2 -6.91 -10.69 -4.73
CA ARG A 2 -5.64 -10.30 -4.10
C ARG A 2 -4.49 -9.97 -5.07
N GLN A 3 -4.26 -10.79 -6.11
CA GLN A 3 -3.22 -10.52 -7.12
C GLN A 3 -3.44 -9.19 -7.88
N ARG A 4 -4.70 -8.85 -8.21
CA ARG A 4 -5.03 -7.56 -8.86
C ARG A 4 -4.78 -6.39 -7.91
N LEU A 5 -5.06 -6.58 -6.63
CA LEU A 5 -4.82 -5.59 -5.58
C LEU A 5 -3.31 -5.34 -5.38
N GLU A 6 -2.51 -6.40 -5.33
CA GLU A 6 -1.05 -6.30 -5.25
C GLU A 6 -0.47 -5.55 -6.46
N ALA A 7 -0.87 -5.95 -7.67
CA ALA A 7 -0.46 -5.29 -8.91
C ALA A 7 -0.88 -3.81 -8.92
N SER A 8 -2.08 -3.49 -8.41
CA SER A 8 -2.57 -2.12 -8.30
C SER A 8 -1.75 -1.30 -7.30
N ILE A 9 -1.40 -1.85 -6.14
CA ILE A 9 -0.52 -1.18 -5.16
C ILE A 9 0.81 -0.81 -5.82
N ARG A 10 1.47 -1.77 -6.47
CA ARG A 10 2.77 -1.56 -7.13
C ARG A 10 2.67 -0.52 -8.24
N ALA A 11 1.71 -0.67 -9.15
CA ALA A 11 1.55 0.23 -10.29
C ALA A 11 1.25 1.66 -9.85
N LEU A 12 0.34 1.84 -8.88
CA LEU A 12 -0.02 3.17 -8.38
C LEU A 12 1.13 3.82 -7.59
N ALA A 13 1.85 3.06 -6.76
CA ALA A 13 3.01 3.58 -6.03
C ALA A 13 4.15 3.97 -6.98
N GLN A 14 4.43 3.17 -8.00
CA GLN A 14 5.41 3.47 -9.04
C GLN A 14 5.01 4.70 -9.85
N HIS A 15 3.74 4.80 -10.27
CA HIS A 15 3.24 5.95 -11.04
C HIS A 15 3.34 7.27 -10.26
N ARG A 16 3.15 7.24 -8.94
CA ARG A 16 3.33 8.41 -8.07
C ARG A 16 4.79 8.82 -7.91
N GLY A 17 5.72 7.87 -8.02
CA GLY A 17 7.16 8.09 -7.88
C GLY A 17 7.62 8.32 -6.44
N ALA A 18 8.94 8.40 -6.25
CA ALA A 18 9.59 8.43 -4.93
C ALA A 18 9.23 9.66 -4.06
N GLN A 19 8.79 10.76 -4.69
CA GLN A 19 8.42 12.00 -3.99
C GLN A 19 6.95 12.03 -3.56
N SER A 20 6.17 11.00 -3.88
CA SER A 20 4.75 10.94 -3.56
C SER A 20 4.37 9.55 -3.03
N SER A 21 3.10 9.37 -2.68
CA SER A 21 2.62 8.14 -2.05
C SER A 21 1.16 7.90 -2.37
N ILE A 22 0.73 6.66 -2.16
CA ILE A 22 -0.69 6.26 -2.12
C ILE A 22 -1.08 5.82 -0.70
N CYS A 23 -2.35 5.49 -0.49
CA CYS A 23 -2.81 4.73 0.68
C CYS A 23 -3.44 3.39 0.24
N PRO A 24 -3.67 2.44 1.16
CA PRO A 24 -4.30 1.16 0.82
C PRO A 24 -5.66 1.31 0.12
N SER A 25 -6.43 2.35 0.50
CA SER A 25 -7.74 2.60 -0.11
C SER A 25 -7.68 3.05 -1.57
N ASP A 26 -6.56 3.59 -2.05
CA ASP A 26 -6.42 3.97 -3.46
C ASP A 26 -6.41 2.72 -4.35
N ALA A 27 -5.61 1.71 -3.98
CA ALA A 27 -5.58 0.42 -4.68
C ALA A 27 -6.89 -0.36 -4.51
N ALA A 28 -7.46 -0.35 -3.30
CA ALA A 28 -8.74 -1.00 -3.04
C ALA A 28 -9.87 -0.41 -3.90
N ARG A 29 -9.94 0.92 -4.07
CA ARG A 29 -10.92 1.57 -4.94
C ARG A 29 -10.71 1.24 -6.41
N ALA A 30 -9.46 1.24 -6.86
CA ALA A 30 -9.12 0.90 -8.24
C ALA A 30 -9.53 -0.54 -8.62
N VAL A 31 -9.51 -1.47 -7.66
CA VAL A 31 -9.84 -2.89 -7.91
C VAL A 31 -11.28 -3.25 -7.57
N GLY A 32 -11.81 -2.73 -6.46
CA GLY A 32 -13.10 -3.14 -5.88
C GLY A 32 -14.28 -2.22 -6.18
N GLY A 33 -14.06 -1.05 -6.78
CA GLY A 33 -15.15 -0.11 -7.10
C GLY A 33 -15.96 0.26 -5.86
N GLU A 34 -17.28 0.05 -5.89
CA GLU A 34 -18.17 0.33 -4.75
C GLU A 34 -17.89 -0.56 -3.52
N ASN A 35 -17.39 -1.77 -3.74
CA ASN A 35 -17.12 -2.78 -2.71
C ASN A 35 -15.69 -2.68 -2.14
N TRP A 36 -14.97 -1.59 -2.42
CA TRP A 36 -13.56 -1.43 -2.04
C TRP A 36 -13.30 -1.59 -0.53
N ARG A 37 -14.29 -1.32 0.32
CA ARG A 37 -14.14 -1.43 1.78
C ARG A 37 -13.86 -2.86 2.22
N GLU A 38 -14.40 -3.85 1.51
CA GLU A 38 -14.16 -5.26 1.78
C GLU A 38 -12.72 -5.68 1.47
N LEU A 39 -12.03 -4.93 0.61
CA LEU A 39 -10.63 -5.18 0.24
C LEU A 39 -9.62 -4.47 1.17
N MET A 40 -10.06 -3.66 2.13
CA MET A 40 -9.16 -2.92 3.02
C MET A 40 -8.23 -3.81 3.87
N PRO A 41 -8.71 -4.93 4.45
CA PRO A 41 -7.82 -5.86 5.17
C PRO A 41 -6.74 -6.41 4.25
N ASP A 42 -7.12 -6.91 3.07
CA ASP A 42 -6.19 -7.44 2.07
C ASP A 42 -5.21 -6.36 1.56
N ALA A 43 -5.68 -5.12 1.38
CA ALA A 43 -4.83 -4.03 0.90
C ALA A 43 -3.76 -3.65 1.92
N ARG A 44 -4.09 -3.65 3.22
CA ARG A 44 -3.11 -3.39 4.29
C ARG A 44 -2.13 -4.55 4.40
N ASP A 45 -2.60 -5.79 4.40
CA ASP A 45 -1.75 -6.97 4.48
C ASP A 45 -0.76 -7.05 3.30
N LEU A 46 -1.24 -6.85 2.07
CA LEU A 46 -0.38 -6.80 0.88
C LEU A 46 0.64 -5.67 0.92
N ALA A 47 0.26 -4.50 1.45
CA ALA A 47 1.22 -3.41 1.62
C ALA A 47 2.37 -3.84 2.56
N CYS A 48 2.07 -4.53 3.67
CA CYS A 48 3.09 -5.07 4.57
C CYS A 48 3.95 -6.12 3.88
N GLN A 49 3.35 -7.04 3.12
CA GLN A 49 4.10 -8.07 2.39
C GLN A 49 5.08 -7.46 1.38
N LEU A 50 4.62 -6.47 0.61
CA LEU A 50 5.47 -5.76 -0.35
C LEU A 50 6.57 -4.95 0.34
N ALA A 51 6.31 -4.42 1.53
CA ALA A 51 7.32 -3.72 2.32
C ALA A 51 8.38 -4.68 2.85
N ARG A 52 7.97 -5.86 3.35
CA ARG A 52 8.90 -6.93 3.76
C ARG A 52 9.79 -7.39 2.62
N SER A 53 9.27 -7.43 1.39
CA SER A 53 10.05 -7.78 0.20
C SER A 53 10.87 -6.63 -0.39
N GLY A 54 10.88 -5.45 0.24
CA GLY A 54 11.61 -4.27 -0.22
C GLY A 54 11.05 -3.64 -1.51
N CYS A 55 9.84 -4.01 -1.94
CA CYS A 55 9.21 -3.45 -3.14
C CYS A 55 8.58 -2.08 -2.91
N VAL A 56 8.22 -1.77 -1.66
CA VAL A 56 7.64 -0.50 -1.24
C VAL A 56 8.12 -0.15 0.17
N GLU A 57 7.93 1.09 0.59
CA GLU A 57 8.02 1.51 1.98
C GLU A 57 6.63 1.88 2.51
N ILE A 58 6.36 1.53 3.77
CA ILE A 58 5.19 2.03 4.48
C ILE A 58 5.65 3.16 5.39
N THR A 59 4.92 4.27 5.34
CA THR A 59 5.13 5.39 6.24
C THR A 59 3.86 5.75 7.00
N GLN A 60 4.04 6.22 8.23
CA GLN A 60 2.99 6.81 9.04
C GLN A 60 3.48 8.15 9.57
N ARG A 61 2.66 9.20 9.39
CA ARG A 61 3.02 10.59 9.77
C ARG A 61 4.40 11.02 9.20
N GLY A 62 4.77 10.50 8.03
CA GLY A 62 6.03 10.81 7.35
C GLY A 62 7.23 9.94 7.76
N ALA A 63 7.14 9.15 8.83
CA ALA A 63 8.20 8.23 9.24
C ALA A 63 7.98 6.83 8.66
N VAL A 64 9.06 6.16 8.24
CA VAL A 64 9.01 4.73 7.86
C VAL A 64 8.68 3.92 9.10
N VAL A 65 7.77 2.96 8.96
CA VAL A 65 7.37 2.06 10.04
C VAL A 65 7.73 0.62 9.69
N ASP A 66 8.00 -0.17 10.72
CA ASP A 66 8.18 -1.62 10.58
C ASP A 66 6.84 -2.25 10.10
N PRO A 67 6.83 -2.98 8.97
CA PRO A 67 5.62 -3.65 8.48
C PRO A 67 5.03 -4.70 9.43
N ASP A 68 5.80 -5.14 10.43
CA ASP A 68 5.44 -6.21 11.37
C ASP A 68 4.98 -5.66 12.73
N ALA A 69 5.20 -4.37 12.98
CA ALA A 69 4.72 -3.69 14.18
C ALA A 69 3.22 -3.34 14.10
N ASP A 70 2.61 -3.12 15.26
CA ASP A 70 1.25 -2.59 15.31
C ASP A 70 1.27 -1.05 15.17
N TRP A 71 0.57 -0.55 14.16
CA TRP A 71 0.43 0.88 13.90
C TRP A 71 -1.04 1.23 13.63
N PRO A 72 -1.75 1.84 14.60
CA PRO A 72 -3.14 2.22 14.40
C PRO A 72 -3.25 3.40 13.43
N GLY A 73 -4.26 3.37 12.56
CA GLY A 73 -4.65 4.51 11.73
C GLY A 73 -4.10 4.51 10.29
N PRO A 74 -4.12 5.68 9.63
CA PRO A 74 -3.75 5.79 8.22
C PRO A 74 -2.25 5.57 7.98
N ILE A 75 -1.94 4.94 6.86
CA ILE A 75 -0.58 4.76 6.33
C ILE A 75 -0.49 5.25 4.89
N ARG A 76 0.75 5.50 4.47
CA ARG A 76 1.11 5.81 3.09
C ARG A 76 2.08 4.75 2.57
N ILE A 77 1.94 4.41 1.29
CA ILE A 77 2.78 3.45 0.58
C ILE A 77 3.58 4.23 -0.46
N ARG A 78 4.91 4.08 -0.46
CA ARG A 78 5.85 4.71 -1.40
C ARG A 78 6.59 3.64 -2.17
N THR A 79 6.93 3.90 -3.42
CA THR A 79 7.87 3.01 -4.14
C THR A 79 9.24 3.13 -3.50
N THR A 80 9.95 2.02 -3.31
CA THR A 80 11.39 2.07 -3.09
C THR A 80 12.04 2.54 -4.40
N ALA A 81 12.99 3.46 -4.32
CA ALA A 81 13.86 3.72 -5.46
C ALA A 81 14.76 2.48 -5.60
N GLY A 82 14.78 1.87 -6.80
CA GLY A 82 15.80 0.89 -7.15
C GLY A 82 17.18 1.53 -7.22
#